data_AF-A0A963BHU6-F1
#
_entry.id   AF-A0A963BHU6-F1
#
_cell.length_a   1.000
_cell.length_b   1.000
_cell.length_c   1.000
_cell.angle_alpha   90.00
_cell.angle_beta   90.00
_cell.angle_gamma   90.00
#
_symmetry.space_group_name_H-M   'P 1'
#
loop_
_entity.id
_entity.type
_entity.pdbx_description
1 polymer ?
#
loop_
_entity_poly.entity_id
_entity_poly.type
_entity_poly.pdbx_seq_one_letter_code
_entity_poly.pdbx_strand_id
1 'polypeptide(L)'
;EPHLISESGRALVAHHSVLIVNTLGIASRTSDRAPAEPGADSPLQLRRLWETLTDLAEISPREALHDAVSLRKDIDRLFSLGHASLAERALADDIYWHLVTLLLQRLGEKEINQIMPALNVAAADRYFCNFSVFQSLPDAWAIGQIFPVMPIHRLNEEPTRQGILVDITCDSDGCIQRFPLKNRISKTLPLHLARTGEEYLIGIFLIGAYQEILGDLHNLFGDTHAIHVRMQGSDYELEQIIEGESVTDVLGHVQFHETYLLDRVSRQIAFARQSGRLSEHEAEAFLRFYRLGLQGSTYLEREETGHPAT
;
A
#
# COMPACT_ATOMS: atom_id res chain seq x y z
N GLU A 1 -51.50 21.98 -4.30
CA GLU A 1 -50.26 21.24 -4.57
C GLU A 1 -49.81 20.54 -3.29
N PRO A 2 -49.26 19.31 -3.35
CA PRO A 2 -48.75 18.62 -2.16
C PRO A 2 -47.39 19.17 -1.72
N HIS A 3 -47.05 18.99 -0.45
CA HIS A 3 -45.67 19.18 0.02
C HIS A 3 -44.79 18.06 -0.56
N LEU A 4 -43.67 18.43 -1.18
CA LEU A 4 -42.66 17.49 -1.64
C LEU A 4 -41.61 17.30 -0.54
N ILE A 5 -41.35 16.04 -0.20
CA ILE A 5 -40.35 15.64 0.81
C ILE A 5 -39.34 14.69 0.13
N SER A 6 -38.06 14.84 0.46
CA SER A 6 -36.97 13.99 -0.05
C SER A 6 -36.05 13.53 1.08
N GLU A 7 -35.69 12.24 1.08
CA GLU A 7 -34.77 11.63 2.06
C GLU A 7 -33.36 11.46 1.49
N SER A 8 -32.79 12.56 0.99
CA SER A 8 -31.53 12.55 0.23
C SER A 8 -30.28 12.50 1.12
N GLY A 9 -30.19 11.52 2.02
CA GLY A 9 -29.11 11.40 3.01
C GLY A 9 -27.72 11.47 2.40
N ARG A 10 -27.41 10.61 1.41
CA ARG A 10 -26.09 10.60 0.74
C ARG A 10 -25.72 11.96 0.15
N ALA A 11 -26.68 12.69 -0.42
CA ALA A 11 -26.42 14.01 -1.00
C ALA A 11 -26.02 15.05 0.07
N LEU A 12 -26.55 14.92 1.29
CA LEU A 12 -26.22 15.80 2.41
C LEU A 12 -24.86 15.48 3.02
N VAL A 13 -24.52 14.19 3.17
CA VAL A 13 -23.37 13.79 3.99
C VAL A 13 -22.15 13.32 3.20
N ALA A 14 -22.19 13.11 1.88
CA ALA A 14 -21.03 12.54 1.18
C ALA A 14 -19.73 13.35 1.36
N HIS A 15 -19.80 14.68 1.33
CA HIS A 15 -18.62 15.56 1.23
C HIS A 15 -17.98 15.95 2.57
N HIS A 16 -18.64 15.69 3.70
CA HIS A 16 -18.26 16.28 4.98
C HIS A 16 -17.04 15.63 5.66
N SER A 17 -16.61 14.46 5.18
CA SER A 17 -15.54 13.67 5.79
C SER A 17 -14.46 13.31 4.76
N VAL A 18 -13.21 13.31 5.21
CA VAL A 18 -12.00 13.00 4.43
C VAL A 18 -11.13 12.10 5.29
N LEU A 19 -10.72 10.94 4.76
CA LEU A 19 -9.74 10.08 5.40
C LEU A 19 -8.34 10.52 4.97
N ILE A 20 -7.47 10.78 5.94
CA ILE A 20 -6.06 11.14 5.70
C ILE A 20 -5.19 9.96 6.16
N VAL A 21 -4.35 9.46 5.26
CA VAL A 21 -3.46 8.33 5.52
C VAL A 21 -2.03 8.68 5.19
N ASN A 22 -1.08 8.20 5.99
CA ASN A 22 0.34 8.26 5.66
C ASN A 22 0.79 7.02 4.87
N THR A 23 1.80 7.19 4.02
CA THR A 23 2.47 6.09 3.34
C THR A 23 3.64 5.58 4.20
N LEU A 24 3.63 4.28 4.52
CA LEU A 24 4.67 3.61 5.31
C LEU A 24 5.86 3.19 4.44
N GLY A 25 5.61 2.84 3.19
CA GLY A 25 6.63 2.40 2.27
C GLY A 25 6.15 2.32 0.83
N ILE A 26 7.09 2.22 -0.10
CA ILE A 26 6.82 2.05 -1.52
C ILE A 26 7.58 0.83 -2.02
N ALA A 27 6.86 -0.10 -2.66
CA ALA A 27 7.48 -1.14 -3.46
C ALA A 27 7.42 -0.75 -4.94
N SER A 28 8.59 -0.47 -5.51
CA SER A 28 8.75 -0.20 -6.95
C SER A 28 9.26 -1.45 -7.65
N ARG A 29 8.75 -1.74 -8.85
CA ARG A 29 9.31 -2.79 -9.72
C ARG A 29 10.44 -2.28 -10.59
N THR A 30 10.45 -0.98 -10.83
CA THR A 30 11.42 -0.30 -11.66
C THR A 30 12.57 0.16 -10.78
N SER A 31 13.79 -0.18 -11.20
CA SER A 31 15.02 0.22 -10.53
C SER A 31 15.78 1.19 -11.42
N ASP A 32 16.29 2.26 -10.84
CA ASP A 32 17.20 3.20 -11.52
C ASP A 32 18.58 2.57 -11.76
N ARG A 33 18.87 1.43 -11.10
CA ARG A 33 20.11 0.69 -11.32
C ARG A 33 20.04 -0.08 -12.63
N ALA A 34 21.05 0.12 -13.48
CA ALA A 34 21.21 -0.68 -14.69
C ALA A 34 21.41 -2.17 -14.34
N PRO A 35 20.71 -3.08 -15.03
CA PRO A 35 20.88 -4.52 -14.83
C PRO A 35 22.27 -4.98 -15.26
N ALA A 36 22.71 -6.14 -14.74
CA ALA A 36 23.99 -6.74 -15.11
C ALA A 36 23.89 -7.53 -16.42
N GLU A 37 25.00 -7.64 -17.14
CA GLU A 37 25.09 -8.52 -18.31
C GLU A 37 25.06 -10.00 -17.87
N PRO A 38 24.26 -10.85 -18.53
CA PRO A 38 24.24 -12.28 -18.24
C PRO A 38 25.55 -12.97 -18.65
N GLY A 39 25.90 -14.05 -17.96
CA GLY A 39 27.09 -14.84 -18.29
C GLY A 39 26.95 -15.55 -19.64
N ALA A 40 28.08 -15.91 -20.25
CA ALA A 40 28.10 -16.62 -21.54
C ALA A 40 27.34 -17.96 -21.51
N ASP A 41 27.36 -18.64 -20.36
CA ASP A 41 26.69 -19.92 -20.13
C ASP A 41 25.21 -19.77 -19.71
N SER A 42 24.72 -18.54 -19.51
CA SER A 42 23.32 -18.31 -19.17
C SER A 42 22.39 -18.75 -20.30
N PRO A 43 21.14 -19.12 -19.97
CA PRO A 43 20.13 -19.50 -20.95
C PRO A 43 20.05 -18.52 -22.12
N LEU A 44 19.92 -19.05 -23.33
CA LEU A 44 19.86 -18.24 -24.55
C LEU A 44 18.79 -17.14 -24.47
N GLN A 45 17.65 -17.43 -23.84
CA GLN A 45 16.54 -16.51 -23.67
C GLN A 45 16.90 -15.31 -22.80
N LEU A 46 17.71 -15.52 -21.76
CA LEU A 46 18.22 -14.44 -20.91
C LEU A 46 19.23 -13.57 -21.68
N ARG A 47 20.12 -14.19 -22.46
CA ARG A 47 21.06 -13.45 -23.32
C ARG A 47 20.33 -12.65 -24.41
N ARG A 48 19.30 -13.21 -25.04
CA ARG A 48 18.44 -12.48 -26.00
C ARG A 48 17.67 -11.33 -25.37
N LEU A 49 17.23 -11.50 -24.11
CA LEU A 49 16.55 -10.43 -23.39
C LEU A 49 17.52 -9.27 -23.13
N TRP A 50 18.79 -9.58 -22.83
CA TRP A 50 19.86 -8.59 -22.74
C TRP A 50 20.15 -7.90 -24.08
N GLU A 51 20.27 -8.66 -25.17
CA GLU A 51 20.44 -8.12 -26.55
C GLU A 51 19.29 -7.14 -26.90
N THR A 52 18.05 -7.49 -26.55
CA THR A 52 16.89 -6.59 -26.76
C THR A 52 17.04 -5.27 -26.01
N LEU A 53 17.65 -5.29 -24.81
CA LEU A 53 17.92 -4.09 -24.03
C LEU A 53 19.06 -3.26 -24.65
N THR A 54 20.15 -3.88 -25.08
CA THR A 54 21.31 -3.16 -25.67
C THR A 54 20.97 -2.54 -27.01
N ASP A 55 20.12 -3.21 -27.80
CA ASP A 55 19.79 -2.83 -29.18
C ASP A 55 18.49 -2.01 -29.24
N LEU A 56 17.98 -1.54 -28.10
CA LEU A 56 16.70 -0.82 -27.98
C LEU A 56 16.62 0.46 -28.83
N ALA A 57 17.75 1.02 -29.25
CA ALA A 57 17.81 2.17 -30.15
C ALA A 57 17.57 1.78 -31.63
N GLU A 58 17.83 0.53 -31.99
CA GLU A 58 17.77 0.00 -33.35
C GLU A 58 16.47 -0.77 -33.61
N ILE A 59 15.82 -1.26 -32.55
CA ILE A 59 14.59 -2.04 -32.59
C ILE A 59 13.35 -1.15 -32.38
N SER A 60 12.26 -1.47 -33.06
CA SER A 60 10.97 -0.80 -32.82
C SER A 60 10.52 -1.02 -31.36
N PRO A 61 10.11 0.02 -30.61
CA PRO A 61 9.64 -0.14 -29.23
C PRO A 61 8.52 -1.18 -29.06
N ARG A 62 7.67 -1.34 -30.08
CA ARG A 62 6.61 -2.35 -30.12
C ARG A 62 7.17 -3.78 -30.18
N GLU A 63 8.16 -3.99 -31.03
CA GLU A 63 8.84 -5.28 -31.21
C GLU A 63 9.62 -5.65 -29.96
N ALA A 64 10.40 -4.70 -29.41
CA ALA A 64 11.11 -4.88 -28.15
C ALA A 64 10.18 -5.27 -26.99
N LEU A 65 8.96 -4.71 -26.92
CA LEU A 65 7.98 -5.12 -25.90
C LEU A 65 7.50 -6.56 -26.11
N HIS A 66 7.19 -6.94 -27.34
CA HIS A 66 6.77 -8.30 -27.67
C HIS A 66 7.86 -9.32 -27.30
N ASP A 67 9.11 -9.04 -27.65
CA ASP A 67 10.25 -9.88 -27.34
C ASP A 67 10.47 -9.98 -25.84
N ALA A 68 10.47 -8.86 -25.12
CA ALA A 68 10.62 -8.85 -23.67
C ALA A 68 9.55 -9.71 -22.96
N VAL A 69 8.28 -9.57 -23.37
CA VAL A 69 7.17 -10.36 -22.80
C VAL A 69 7.30 -11.84 -23.12
N SER A 70 7.72 -12.20 -24.34
CA SER A 70 7.90 -13.60 -24.74
C SER A 70 9.09 -14.24 -24.02
N LEU A 71 10.26 -13.58 -24.04
CA LEU A 71 11.50 -14.08 -23.44
C LEU A 71 11.36 -14.22 -21.92
N ARG A 72 10.66 -13.28 -21.26
CA ARG A 72 10.37 -13.40 -19.82
C ARG A 72 9.58 -14.68 -19.50
N LYS A 73 8.54 -14.98 -20.29
CA LYS A 73 7.74 -16.20 -20.12
C LYS A 73 8.58 -17.46 -20.34
N ASP A 74 9.48 -17.45 -21.33
CA ASP A 74 10.34 -18.60 -21.59
C ASP A 74 11.36 -18.81 -20.46
N ILE A 75 11.90 -17.75 -19.87
CA ILE A 75 12.78 -17.85 -18.69
C ILE A 75 12.00 -18.38 -17.48
N ASP A 76 10.77 -17.90 -17.25
CA ASP A 76 9.91 -18.44 -16.19
C ASP A 76 9.65 -19.95 -16.38
N ARG A 77 9.43 -20.41 -17.62
CA ARG A 77 9.30 -21.85 -17.94
C ARG A 77 10.59 -22.62 -17.67
N LEU A 78 11.74 -22.09 -18.09
CA LEU A 78 13.03 -22.72 -17.83
C LEU A 78 13.29 -22.86 -16.33
N PHE A 79 13.00 -21.84 -15.54
CA PHE A 79 13.10 -21.90 -14.09
C PHE A 79 12.18 -22.99 -13.51
N SER A 80 10.90 -23.02 -13.90
CA SER A 80 9.96 -24.04 -13.44
C SER A 80 10.37 -25.47 -13.80
N LEU A 81 11.10 -25.66 -14.89
CA LEU A 81 11.63 -26.95 -15.33
C LEU A 81 13.02 -27.28 -14.75
N GLY A 82 13.61 -26.38 -13.95
CA GLY A 82 14.94 -26.56 -13.36
C GLY A 82 16.12 -26.28 -14.31
N HIS A 83 15.87 -25.61 -15.44
CA HIS A 83 16.87 -25.24 -16.45
C HIS A 83 17.37 -23.78 -16.33
N ALA A 84 16.87 -23.03 -15.35
CA ALA A 84 17.41 -21.73 -14.98
C ALA A 84 17.49 -21.65 -13.45
N SER A 85 18.55 -21.04 -12.94
CA SER A 85 18.74 -20.77 -11.52
C SER A 85 17.86 -19.61 -11.04
N LEU A 86 17.70 -19.49 -9.72
CA LEU A 86 17.02 -18.33 -9.12
C LEU A 86 17.74 -17.02 -9.46
N ALA A 87 19.08 -17.03 -9.51
CA ALA A 87 19.88 -15.86 -9.86
C ALA A 87 19.63 -15.41 -11.31
N GLU A 88 19.53 -16.36 -12.25
CA GLU A 88 19.21 -16.04 -13.66
C GLU A 88 17.77 -15.56 -13.83
N ARG A 89 16.82 -16.13 -13.09
CA ARG A 89 15.44 -15.64 -13.08
C ARG A 89 15.32 -14.23 -12.50
N ALA A 90 16.05 -13.94 -11.42
CA ALA A 90 16.12 -12.61 -10.82
C ALA A 90 16.75 -11.60 -11.80
N LEU A 91 17.85 -11.97 -12.45
CA LEU A 91 18.48 -11.12 -13.47
C LEU A 91 17.53 -10.85 -14.66
N ALA A 92 16.77 -11.86 -15.08
CA ALA A 92 15.75 -11.69 -16.10
C ALA A 92 14.64 -10.72 -15.67
N ASP A 93 14.24 -10.74 -14.40
CA ASP A 93 13.27 -9.77 -13.85
C ASP A 93 13.84 -8.36 -13.88
N ASP A 94 15.09 -8.18 -13.44
CA ASP A 94 15.78 -6.89 -13.43
C ASP A 94 15.87 -6.30 -14.85
N ILE A 95 16.32 -7.09 -15.83
CA ILE A 95 16.41 -6.67 -17.24
C ILE A 95 15.01 -6.35 -17.79
N TYR A 96 14.04 -7.22 -17.56
CA TYR A 96 12.67 -7.05 -18.04
C TYR A 96 12.03 -5.75 -17.52
N TRP A 97 12.07 -5.49 -16.22
CA TRP A 97 11.46 -4.30 -15.64
C TRP A 97 12.21 -3.02 -16.02
N HIS A 98 13.54 -3.08 -16.16
CA HIS A 98 14.31 -1.95 -16.68
C HIS A 98 13.90 -1.61 -18.12
N LEU A 99 13.80 -2.62 -18.99
CA LEU A 99 13.36 -2.46 -20.38
C LEU A 99 11.92 -1.94 -20.46
N VAL A 100 10.99 -2.50 -19.68
CA VAL A 100 9.60 -2.03 -19.60
C VAL A 100 9.54 -0.55 -19.20
N THR A 101 10.35 -0.12 -18.23
CA THR A 101 10.39 1.29 -17.78
C THR A 101 10.73 2.22 -18.95
N LEU A 102 11.75 1.89 -19.74
CA LEU A 102 12.14 2.66 -20.91
C LEU A 102 11.07 2.66 -22.01
N LEU A 103 10.41 1.52 -22.22
CA LEU A 103 9.37 1.36 -23.23
C LEU A 103 8.07 2.09 -22.88
N LEU A 104 7.66 2.12 -21.60
CA LEU A 104 6.45 2.82 -21.15
C LEU A 104 6.52 4.33 -21.43
N GLN A 105 7.72 4.91 -21.52
CA GLN A 105 7.93 6.31 -21.90
C GLN A 105 7.81 6.55 -23.41
N ARG A 106 7.96 5.50 -24.23
CA ARG A 106 7.98 5.57 -25.70
C ARG A 106 6.68 5.07 -26.34
N LEU A 107 5.91 4.25 -25.63
CA LEU A 107 4.69 3.60 -26.12
C LEU A 107 3.42 4.23 -25.54
N GLY A 108 2.37 4.30 -26.36
CA GLY A 108 1.04 4.73 -25.91
C GLY A 108 0.28 3.63 -25.17
N GLU A 109 -0.62 4.01 -24.26
CA GLU A 109 -1.43 3.08 -23.44
C GLU A 109 -2.22 2.05 -24.28
N LYS A 110 -2.76 2.45 -25.44
CA LYS A 110 -3.49 1.53 -26.33
C LYS A 110 -2.59 0.43 -26.89
N GLU A 111 -1.38 0.77 -27.26
CA GLU A 111 -0.41 -0.16 -27.82
C GLU A 111 0.09 -1.13 -26.76
N ILE A 112 0.44 -0.62 -25.58
CA ILE A 112 0.81 -1.44 -24.42
C ILE A 112 -0.29 -2.47 -24.11
N ASN A 113 -1.55 -2.03 -24.03
CA ASN A 113 -2.67 -2.90 -23.70
C ASN A 113 -2.96 -3.97 -24.78
N GLN A 114 -2.60 -3.73 -26.05
CA GLN A 114 -2.72 -4.75 -27.10
C GLN A 114 -1.69 -5.87 -26.93
N ILE A 115 -0.50 -5.55 -26.43
CA ILE A 115 0.63 -6.47 -26.30
C ILE A 115 0.55 -7.22 -24.97
N MET A 116 0.39 -6.47 -23.88
CA MET A 116 0.28 -6.99 -22.54
C MET A 116 -0.77 -6.19 -21.76
N PRO A 117 -2.02 -6.68 -21.74
CA PRO A 117 -3.08 -6.09 -20.93
C PRO A 117 -2.62 -5.95 -19.47
N ALA A 118 -2.96 -4.80 -18.88
CA ALA A 118 -2.61 -4.46 -17.49
C ALA A 118 -1.10 -4.32 -17.20
N LEU A 119 -0.22 -4.21 -18.20
CA LEU A 119 1.21 -3.93 -17.96
C LEU A 119 1.41 -2.64 -17.15
N ASN A 120 0.64 -1.58 -17.42
CA ASN A 120 0.71 -0.32 -16.66
C ASN A 120 0.40 -0.53 -15.17
N VAL A 121 -0.55 -1.42 -14.86
CA VAL A 121 -0.92 -1.77 -13.48
C VAL A 121 0.17 -2.63 -12.84
N ALA A 122 0.73 -3.57 -13.61
CA ALA A 122 1.81 -4.44 -13.14
C ALA A 122 3.09 -3.64 -12.84
N ALA A 123 3.39 -2.63 -13.66
CA ALA A 123 4.55 -1.75 -13.54
C ALA A 123 4.37 -0.63 -12.51
N ALA A 124 3.13 -0.35 -12.06
CA ALA A 124 2.86 0.68 -11.08
C ALA A 124 3.49 0.35 -9.72
N ASP A 125 3.93 1.40 -9.04
CA ASP A 125 4.45 1.31 -7.69
C ASP A 125 3.31 1.03 -6.71
N ARG A 126 3.61 0.28 -5.65
CA ARG A 126 2.66 0.03 -4.56
C ARG A 126 3.00 0.94 -3.40
N TYR A 127 2.09 1.85 -3.06
CA TYR A 127 2.18 2.74 -1.91
C TYR A 127 1.42 2.09 -0.76
N PHE A 128 2.15 1.57 0.22
CA PHE A 128 1.58 0.95 1.41
C PHE A 128 1.11 2.07 2.35
N CYS A 129 -0.20 2.23 2.45
CA CYS A 129 -0.85 3.28 3.22
C CYS A 129 -1.33 2.70 4.55
N ASN A 130 -1.11 3.42 5.64
CA ASN A 130 -1.43 2.98 7.00
C ASN A 130 -2.94 3.07 7.31
N PHE A 131 -3.73 2.20 6.71
CA PHE A 131 -5.16 2.11 6.95
C PHE A 131 -5.68 0.71 6.59
N SER A 132 -6.98 0.47 6.75
CA SER A 132 -7.67 -0.72 6.25
C SER A 132 -8.79 -0.30 5.30
N VAL A 133 -8.81 -0.85 4.09
CA VAL A 133 -9.89 -0.63 3.12
C VAL A 133 -11.20 -1.17 3.66
N PHE A 134 -11.17 -2.31 4.34
CA PHE A 134 -12.37 -2.96 4.87
C PHE A 134 -12.99 -2.17 6.03
N GLN A 135 -12.16 -1.51 6.84
CA GLN A 135 -12.62 -0.67 7.93
C GLN A 135 -13.11 0.70 7.44
N SER A 136 -12.32 1.39 6.59
CA SER A 136 -12.59 2.79 6.26
C SER A 136 -13.27 3.03 4.91
N LEU A 137 -13.26 2.04 4.00
CA LEU A 137 -13.80 2.14 2.65
C LEU A 137 -14.55 0.85 2.22
N PRO A 138 -15.48 0.32 3.03
CA PRO A 138 -16.16 -0.95 2.75
C PRO A 138 -16.87 -0.96 1.39
N ASP A 139 -17.46 0.17 0.95
CA ASP A 139 -18.11 0.25 -0.37
C ASP A 139 -17.11 0.11 -1.53
N ALA A 140 -15.84 0.50 -1.35
CA ALA A 140 -14.80 0.34 -2.39
C ALA A 140 -14.57 -1.14 -2.69
N TRP A 141 -14.52 -1.96 -1.63
CA TRP A 141 -14.35 -3.40 -1.73
C TRP A 141 -15.65 -4.10 -2.17
N ALA A 142 -16.77 -3.85 -1.48
CA ALA A 142 -17.99 -4.62 -1.64
C ALA A 142 -18.72 -4.36 -2.97
N ILE A 143 -18.74 -3.10 -3.44
CA ILE A 143 -19.52 -2.69 -4.62
C ILE A 143 -18.70 -1.92 -5.66
N GLY A 144 -17.39 -1.81 -5.47
CA GLY A 144 -16.50 -1.11 -6.39
C GLY A 144 -16.74 0.40 -6.43
N GLN A 145 -17.23 1.00 -5.34
CA GLN A 145 -17.43 2.44 -5.22
C GLN A 145 -16.11 3.19 -5.47
N ILE A 146 -16.20 4.31 -6.17
CA ILE A 146 -15.04 5.11 -6.55
C ILE A 146 -14.96 6.33 -5.65
N PHE A 147 -13.81 6.52 -5.02
CA PHE A 147 -13.51 7.69 -4.21
C PHE A 147 -12.45 8.56 -4.91
N PRO A 148 -12.58 9.88 -4.90
CA PRO A 148 -11.49 10.76 -5.27
C PRO A 148 -10.33 10.60 -4.28
N VAL A 149 -9.13 10.44 -4.80
CA VAL A 149 -7.91 10.26 -4.00
C VAL A 149 -6.81 11.13 -4.57
N MET A 150 -6.10 11.85 -3.70
CA MET A 150 -4.96 12.67 -4.09
C MET A 150 -4.00 12.91 -2.91
N PRO A 151 -2.72 13.19 -3.17
CA PRO A 151 -1.84 13.78 -2.15
C PRO A 151 -2.46 15.07 -1.61
N ILE A 152 -2.27 15.37 -0.33
CA ILE A 152 -2.75 16.63 0.28
C ILE A 152 -1.64 17.69 0.44
N HIS A 153 -0.45 17.38 -0.07
CA HIS A 153 0.70 18.26 -0.09
C HIS A 153 1.51 18.06 -1.37
N ARG A 154 2.52 18.93 -1.58
CA ARG A 154 3.36 18.96 -2.79
C ARG A 154 2.56 19.14 -4.09
N LEU A 155 1.40 19.78 -4.02
CA LEU A 155 0.50 19.99 -5.17
C LEU A 155 1.05 20.93 -6.25
N ASN A 156 2.14 21.61 -5.95
CA ASN A 156 2.93 22.45 -6.85
C ASN A 156 4.05 21.67 -7.56
N GLU A 157 4.28 20.40 -7.22
CA GLU A 157 5.21 19.51 -7.88
C GLU A 157 4.47 18.61 -8.87
N GLU A 158 5.10 18.27 -10.00
CA GLU A 158 4.51 17.35 -10.97
C GLU A 158 4.70 15.89 -10.48
N PRO A 159 3.65 15.06 -10.40
CA PRO A 159 3.78 13.65 -10.05
C PRO A 159 4.47 12.86 -11.18
N THR A 160 5.56 12.16 -10.84
CA THR A 160 6.40 11.43 -11.80
C THR A 160 6.22 9.91 -11.77
N ARG A 161 5.42 9.39 -10.83
CA ARG A 161 5.20 7.95 -10.63
C ARG A 161 3.75 7.58 -10.88
N GLN A 162 3.52 6.36 -11.33
CA GLN A 162 2.19 5.76 -11.38
C GLN A 162 2.07 4.79 -10.20
N GLY A 163 1.11 5.01 -9.31
CA GLY A 163 0.95 4.22 -8.10
C GLY A 163 -0.40 3.57 -7.95
N ILE A 164 -0.42 2.53 -7.13
CA ILE A 164 -1.62 1.87 -6.58
C ILE A 164 -1.50 1.99 -5.06
N LEU A 165 -2.60 2.36 -4.42
CA LEU A 165 -2.64 2.42 -2.97
C LEU A 165 -3.02 1.05 -2.45
N VAL A 166 -2.16 0.49 -1.61
CA VAL A 166 -2.37 -0.78 -0.93
C VAL A 166 -2.47 -0.47 0.54
N ASP A 167 -3.39 -1.10 1.24
CA ASP A 167 -3.54 -0.95 2.66
C ASP A 167 -2.52 -1.85 3.41
N ILE A 168 -2.61 -1.93 4.73
CA ILE A 168 -1.69 -2.76 5.55
C ILE A 168 -2.28 -4.12 5.93
N THR A 169 -3.40 -4.50 5.33
CA THR A 169 -3.99 -5.81 5.57
C THR A 169 -3.22 -6.91 4.85
N CYS A 170 -3.43 -8.14 5.29
CA CYS A 170 -2.82 -9.33 4.67
C CYS A 170 -3.59 -9.80 3.43
N ASP A 171 -4.74 -9.16 3.13
CA ASP A 171 -5.61 -9.53 2.02
C ASP A 171 -5.19 -8.77 0.75
N SER A 172 -5.09 -9.48 -0.37
CA SER A 172 -4.77 -8.88 -1.66
C SER A 172 -5.86 -7.93 -2.19
N ASP A 173 -7.08 -8.05 -1.67
CA ASP A 173 -8.20 -7.16 -1.98
C ASP A 173 -8.09 -5.79 -1.27
N GLY A 174 -7.18 -5.67 -0.29
CA GLY A 174 -6.85 -4.43 0.44
C GLY A 174 -6.12 -3.40 -0.43
N CYS A 175 -6.72 -2.98 -1.55
CA CYS A 175 -6.13 -1.96 -2.42
C CYS A 175 -7.17 -1.13 -3.18
N ILE A 176 -6.79 0.11 -3.51
CA ILE A 176 -7.59 1.02 -4.33
C ILE A 176 -7.02 1.00 -5.75
N GLN A 177 -7.81 0.52 -6.70
CA GLN A 177 -7.41 0.41 -8.12
C GLN A 177 -8.34 1.15 -9.09
N ARG A 178 -9.22 2.02 -8.60
CA ARG A 178 -10.14 2.78 -9.46
C ARG A 178 -10.11 4.26 -9.06
N PHE A 179 -9.43 5.06 -9.88
CA PHE A 179 -9.22 6.48 -9.60
C PHE A 179 -9.97 7.34 -10.61
N PRO A 180 -10.82 8.28 -10.18
CA PRO A 180 -11.55 9.17 -11.08
C PRO A 180 -10.62 10.29 -11.56
N LEU A 181 -10.00 10.12 -12.72
CA LEU A 181 -9.19 11.16 -13.37
C LEU A 181 -10.03 11.93 -14.40
N LYS A 182 -9.56 13.13 -14.80
CA LYS A 182 -10.29 14.15 -15.58
C LYS A 182 -11.30 13.62 -16.62
N ASN A 183 -10.95 12.60 -17.40
CA ASN A 183 -11.80 12.05 -18.46
C ASN A 183 -11.95 10.51 -18.42
N ARG A 184 -11.47 9.83 -17.37
CA ARG A 184 -11.52 8.36 -17.30
C ARG A 184 -11.37 7.85 -15.88
N ILE A 185 -11.84 6.62 -15.65
CA ILE A 185 -11.44 5.85 -14.48
C ILE A 185 -10.11 5.18 -14.80
N SER A 186 -9.06 5.57 -14.09
CA SER A 186 -7.71 5.00 -14.22
C SER A 186 -7.51 3.87 -13.22
N LYS A 187 -6.68 2.88 -13.59
CA LYS A 187 -6.26 1.82 -12.67
C LYS A 187 -5.05 2.18 -11.80
N THR A 188 -4.42 3.31 -12.11
CA THR A 188 -3.27 3.87 -11.41
C THR A 188 -3.51 5.35 -11.13
N LEU A 189 -2.87 5.85 -10.07
CA LEU A 189 -2.91 7.24 -9.65
C LEU A 189 -1.53 7.88 -9.90
N PRO A 190 -1.44 9.04 -10.58
CA PRO A 190 -0.21 9.82 -10.62
C PRO A 190 0.16 10.27 -9.21
N LEU A 191 1.35 9.90 -8.74
CA LEU A 191 1.87 10.21 -7.41
C LEU A 191 3.31 10.75 -7.51
N HIS A 192 3.70 11.44 -6.45
CA HIS A 192 5.07 11.90 -6.27
C HIS A 192 5.92 10.74 -5.75
N LEU A 193 7.20 10.69 -6.13
CA LEU A 193 8.16 9.83 -5.44
C LEU A 193 8.20 10.24 -3.95
N ALA A 194 7.94 9.29 -3.04
CA ALA A 194 8.14 9.54 -1.61
C ALA A 194 9.62 9.60 -1.31
N ARG A 195 10.02 10.63 -0.56
CA ARG A 195 11.41 10.83 -0.15
C ARG A 195 11.63 10.16 1.20
N THR A 196 12.77 9.50 1.35
CA THR A 196 13.15 8.85 2.61
C THR A 196 13.13 9.85 3.75
N GLY A 197 12.48 9.52 4.86
CA GLY A 197 12.35 10.38 6.03
C GLY A 197 11.28 11.47 5.93
N GLU A 198 10.66 11.70 4.77
CA GLU A 198 9.54 12.64 4.63
C GLU A 198 8.19 11.92 4.75
N GLU A 199 7.19 12.58 5.33
CA GLU A 199 5.82 12.08 5.33
C GLU A 199 5.15 12.28 3.97
N TYR A 200 4.48 11.23 3.48
CA TYR A 200 3.66 11.30 2.28
C TYR A 200 2.22 11.00 2.65
N LEU A 201 1.40 12.06 2.68
CA LEU A 201 0.01 12.03 3.13
C LEU A 201 -0.92 12.06 1.94
N ILE A 202 -1.91 11.18 1.98
CA ILE A 202 -2.91 11.00 0.94
C ILE A 202 -4.29 11.21 1.56
N GLY A 203 -5.10 12.02 0.90
CA GLY A 203 -6.50 12.25 1.24
C GLY A 203 -7.41 11.40 0.37
N ILE A 204 -8.37 10.74 0.99
CA ILE A 204 -9.45 9.99 0.34
C ILE A 204 -10.75 10.72 0.68
N PHE A 205 -11.41 11.24 -0.36
CA PHE A 205 -12.52 12.17 -0.23
C PHE A 205 -13.85 11.47 -0.50
N LEU A 206 -14.94 12.14 -0.12
CA LEU A 206 -16.31 11.68 -0.32
C LEU A 206 -16.67 10.42 0.49
N ILE A 207 -16.05 10.24 1.65
CA ILE A 207 -16.25 9.06 2.52
C ILE A 207 -17.36 9.26 3.56
N GLY A 208 -17.98 10.44 3.64
CA GLY A 208 -18.92 10.77 4.72
C GLY A 208 -20.29 10.07 4.65
N ALA A 209 -20.56 9.26 3.62
CA ALA A 209 -21.79 8.49 3.51
C ALA A 209 -21.48 7.00 3.57
N TYR A 210 -22.20 6.29 4.46
CA TYR A 210 -22.14 4.84 4.69
C TYR A 210 -20.83 4.28 5.26
N GLN A 211 -19.67 4.86 4.97
CA GLN A 211 -18.38 4.19 5.21
C GLN A 211 -18.11 3.93 6.70
N GLU A 212 -18.28 4.93 7.56
CA GLU A 212 -17.94 4.84 8.99
C GLU A 212 -18.70 3.71 9.70
N ILE A 213 -20.00 3.53 9.40
CA ILE A 213 -20.84 2.54 10.10
C ILE A 213 -20.79 1.14 9.50
N LEU A 214 -20.29 1.00 8.26
CA LEU A 214 -20.21 -0.27 7.55
C LEU A 214 -18.83 -0.94 7.67
N GLY A 215 -17.86 -0.27 8.29
CA GLY A 215 -16.51 -0.79 8.48
C GLY A 215 -16.48 -2.10 9.26
N ASP A 216 -15.53 -2.97 8.93
CA ASP A 216 -15.27 -4.20 9.67
C ASP A 216 -13.85 -4.28 10.25
N LEU A 217 -13.70 -5.12 11.27
CA LEU A 217 -12.46 -5.35 11.98
C LEU A 217 -11.54 -6.35 11.24
N HIS A 218 -11.42 -6.27 9.92
CA HIS A 218 -10.50 -7.14 9.17
C HIS A 218 -9.08 -7.02 9.71
N ASN A 219 -8.43 -8.15 9.98
CA ASN A 219 -7.13 -8.22 10.67
C ASN A 219 -7.08 -7.53 12.05
N LEU A 220 -8.23 -7.30 12.70
CA LEU A 220 -8.34 -6.58 13.97
C LEU A 220 -7.87 -5.12 13.90
N PHE A 221 -7.93 -4.50 12.71
CA PHE A 221 -7.81 -3.05 12.60
C PHE A 221 -9.12 -2.40 13.02
N GLY A 222 -9.07 -1.58 14.07
CA GLY A 222 -10.24 -0.93 14.67
C GLY A 222 -10.55 0.42 14.05
N ASP A 223 -11.52 1.11 14.67
CA ASP A 223 -11.90 2.46 14.28
C ASP A 223 -10.68 3.41 14.26
N THR A 224 -10.61 4.26 13.24
CA THR A 224 -9.59 5.30 13.13
C THR A 224 -9.92 6.51 13.99
N HIS A 225 -8.92 7.32 14.32
CA HIS A 225 -9.16 8.62 14.94
C HIS A 225 -10.05 9.51 14.06
N ALA A 226 -11.03 10.18 14.67
CA ALA A 226 -11.89 11.16 13.99
C ALA A 226 -11.77 12.54 14.65
N ILE A 227 -11.65 13.58 13.82
CA ILE A 227 -11.51 14.96 14.29
C ILE A 227 -12.56 15.83 13.60
N HIS A 228 -13.37 16.53 14.39
CA HIS A 228 -14.30 17.53 13.87
C HIS A 228 -13.61 18.88 13.79
N VAL A 229 -13.51 19.42 12.57
CA VAL A 229 -12.86 20.71 12.30
C VAL A 229 -13.93 21.75 11.96
N ARG A 230 -14.02 22.82 12.75
CA ARG A 230 -14.87 23.97 12.44
C ARG A 230 -14.04 25.11 11.89
N MET A 231 -14.44 25.61 10.72
CA MET A 231 -13.84 26.80 10.13
C MET A 231 -14.51 28.07 10.68
N GLN A 232 -13.70 29.06 11.07
CA GLN A 232 -14.12 30.41 11.42
C GLN A 232 -13.41 31.41 10.50
N GLY A 233 -13.99 31.70 9.34
CA GLY A 233 -13.35 32.53 8.32
C GLY A 233 -12.09 31.85 7.75
N SER A 234 -10.91 32.43 7.99
CA SER A 234 -9.61 31.84 7.62
C SER A 234 -9.00 30.96 8.70
N ASP A 235 -9.51 31.03 9.93
CA ASP A 235 -9.02 30.24 11.06
C ASP A 235 -9.83 28.95 11.19
N TYR A 236 -9.29 27.98 11.94
CA TYR A 236 -9.95 26.73 12.25
C TYR A 236 -9.81 26.39 13.73
N GLU A 237 -10.76 25.61 14.24
CA GLU A 237 -10.68 24.98 15.56
C GLU A 237 -10.99 23.48 15.45
N LEU A 238 -10.38 22.70 16.35
CA LEU A 238 -10.70 21.29 16.53
C LEU A 238 -11.77 21.21 17.62
N GLU A 239 -13.01 20.98 17.22
CA GLU A 239 -14.15 20.95 18.16
C GLU A 239 -14.18 19.67 18.97
N GLN A 240 -13.88 18.54 18.32
CA GLN A 240 -13.95 17.22 18.93
C GLN A 240 -12.84 16.34 18.37
N ILE A 241 -12.20 15.59 19.27
CA ILE A 241 -11.25 14.54 18.94
C ILE A 241 -11.83 13.25 19.51
N ILE A 242 -12.05 12.28 18.63
CA ILE A 242 -12.50 10.94 18.97
C ILE A 242 -11.29 10.03 18.74
N GLU A 243 -10.83 9.40 19.80
CA GLU A 243 -9.73 8.45 19.71
C GLU A 243 -10.21 7.18 19.00
N GLY A 244 -9.37 6.68 18.08
CA GLY A 244 -9.59 5.37 17.47
C GLY A 244 -9.36 4.25 18.47
N GLU A 245 -9.68 3.04 18.06
CA GLU A 245 -9.59 1.88 18.94
C GLU A 245 -8.14 1.44 19.18
N SER A 246 -7.86 1.06 20.43
CA SER A 246 -6.63 0.38 20.80
C SER A 246 -6.70 -1.11 20.50
N VAL A 247 -5.54 -1.78 20.54
CA VAL A 247 -5.48 -3.26 20.49
C VAL A 247 -6.34 -3.89 21.58
N THR A 248 -6.40 -3.30 22.77
CA THR A 248 -7.25 -3.77 23.88
C THR A 248 -8.73 -3.69 23.54
N ASP A 249 -9.18 -2.60 22.93
CA ASP A 249 -10.59 -2.42 22.57
C ASP A 249 -11.01 -3.48 21.55
N VAL A 250 -10.21 -3.68 20.50
CA VAL A 250 -10.51 -4.67 19.47
C VAL A 250 -10.44 -6.10 19.98
N LEU A 251 -9.46 -6.42 20.83
CA LEU A 251 -9.42 -7.73 21.51
C LEU A 251 -10.63 -7.94 22.42
N GLY A 252 -11.17 -6.87 23.00
CA GLY A 252 -12.40 -6.88 23.76
C GLY A 252 -13.60 -7.39 22.96
N HIS A 253 -13.75 -6.96 21.70
CA HIS A 253 -14.81 -7.42 20.79
C HIS A 253 -14.80 -8.93 20.55
N VAL A 254 -13.60 -9.52 20.51
CA VAL A 254 -13.39 -10.97 20.36
C VAL A 254 -13.23 -11.70 21.70
N GLN A 255 -13.68 -11.09 22.80
CA GLN A 255 -13.75 -11.65 24.16
C GLN A 255 -12.38 -11.95 24.82
N PHE A 256 -11.35 -11.20 24.44
CA PHE A 256 -10.03 -11.24 25.07
C PHE A 256 -9.79 -9.99 25.92
N HIS A 257 -9.94 -10.12 27.23
CA HIS A 257 -9.78 -9.01 28.17
C HIS A 257 -8.31 -8.80 28.58
N GLU A 258 -7.87 -7.53 28.60
CA GLU A 258 -6.50 -7.11 28.97
C GLU A 258 -6.04 -7.72 30.29
N THR A 259 -6.89 -7.72 31.32
CA THR A 259 -6.53 -8.24 32.65
C THR A 259 -6.12 -9.71 32.62
N TYR A 260 -6.82 -10.53 31.83
CA TYR A 260 -6.50 -11.94 31.67
C TYR A 260 -5.23 -12.15 30.84
N LEU A 261 -5.05 -11.35 29.78
CA LEU A 261 -3.87 -11.39 28.92
C LEU A 261 -2.59 -11.03 29.71
N LEU A 262 -2.63 -9.92 30.46
CA LEU A 262 -1.54 -9.46 31.30
C LEU A 262 -1.16 -10.47 32.38
N ASP A 263 -2.14 -11.08 33.04
CA ASP A 263 -1.88 -12.10 34.06
C ASP A 263 -1.22 -13.36 33.46
N ARG A 264 -1.68 -13.83 32.30
CA ARG A 264 -1.06 -14.98 31.62
C ARG A 264 0.38 -14.70 31.20
N VAL A 265 0.64 -13.55 30.59
CA VAL A 265 1.99 -13.15 30.18
C VAL A 265 2.89 -12.98 31.40
N SER A 266 2.40 -12.36 32.47
CA SER A 266 3.14 -12.21 33.73
C SER A 266 3.55 -13.56 34.33
N ARG A 267 2.65 -14.57 34.31
CA ARG A 267 2.96 -15.93 34.76
C ARG A 267 4.02 -16.61 33.88
N GLN A 268 3.98 -16.43 32.57
CA GLN A 268 5.00 -16.95 31.65
C GLN A 268 6.37 -16.30 31.87
N ILE A 269 6.40 -14.98 32.06
CA ILE A 269 7.63 -14.23 32.37
C ILE A 269 8.22 -14.71 33.69
N ALA A 270 7.40 -14.88 34.73
CA ALA A 270 7.87 -15.37 36.03
C ALA A 270 8.50 -16.77 35.93
N PHE A 271 7.89 -17.68 35.15
CA PHE A 271 8.47 -18.99 34.88
C PHE A 271 9.79 -18.90 34.11
N ALA A 272 9.85 -18.06 33.07
CA ALA A 272 11.07 -17.83 32.29
C ALA A 272 12.22 -17.29 33.17
N ARG A 273 11.94 -16.35 34.07
CA ARG A 273 12.88 -15.85 35.08
C ARG A 273 13.38 -16.98 36.00
N GLN A 274 12.47 -17.78 36.56
CA GLN A 274 12.85 -18.91 37.43
C GLN A 274 13.71 -19.95 36.72
N SER A 275 13.47 -20.17 35.42
CA SER A 275 14.25 -21.08 34.58
C SER A 275 15.56 -20.48 34.05
N GLY A 276 15.92 -19.25 34.43
CA GLY A 276 17.15 -18.58 34.01
C GLY A 276 17.20 -18.15 32.55
N ARG A 277 16.05 -18.07 31.86
CA ARG A 277 15.97 -17.66 30.44
C ARG A 277 15.80 -16.15 30.25
N LEU A 278 15.39 -15.44 31.30
CA LEU A 278 15.22 -13.98 31.32
C LEU A 278 15.81 -13.42 32.60
N SER A 279 16.52 -12.30 32.48
CA SER A 279 16.89 -11.47 33.62
C SER A 279 15.67 -10.70 34.16
N GLU A 280 15.84 -10.10 35.34
CA GLU A 280 14.82 -9.21 35.92
C GLU A 280 14.54 -8.00 35.03
N HIS A 281 15.60 -7.39 34.51
CA HIS A 281 15.49 -6.21 33.66
C HIS A 281 14.75 -6.51 32.35
N GLU A 282 15.09 -7.61 31.66
CA GLU A 282 14.41 -8.04 30.44
C GLU A 282 12.94 -8.38 30.70
N ALA A 283 12.63 -8.99 31.85
CA ALA A 283 11.27 -9.32 32.21
C ALA A 283 10.39 -8.07 32.42
N GLU A 284 10.92 -7.05 33.10
CA GLU A 284 10.22 -5.77 33.28
C GLU A 284 10.05 -5.04 31.96
N ALA A 285 11.09 -5.00 31.12
CA ALA A 285 11.05 -4.40 29.79
C ALA A 285 9.99 -5.08 28.91
N PHE A 286 9.95 -6.42 28.89
CA PHE A 286 8.98 -7.18 28.11
C PHE A 286 7.54 -6.94 28.57
N LEU A 287 7.29 -6.93 29.89
CA LEU A 287 5.96 -6.67 30.42
C LEU A 287 5.48 -5.24 30.09
N ARG A 288 6.39 -4.27 30.15
CA ARG A 288 6.12 -2.89 29.75
C ARG A 288 5.80 -2.80 28.26
N PHE A 289 6.63 -3.40 27.43
CA PHE A 289 6.43 -3.47 25.97
C PHE A 289 5.08 -4.09 25.62
N TYR A 290 4.73 -5.22 26.25
CA TYR A 290 3.45 -5.88 26.02
C TYR A 290 2.26 -5.00 26.44
N ARG A 291 2.33 -4.32 27.59
CA ARG A 291 1.28 -3.39 28.02
C ARG A 291 1.12 -2.20 27.08
N LEU A 292 2.24 -1.61 26.63
CA LEU A 292 2.21 -0.52 25.67
C LEU A 292 1.60 -0.98 24.34
N GLY A 293 1.96 -2.16 23.84
CA GLY A 293 1.38 -2.74 22.63
C GLY A 293 -0.14 -2.99 22.74
N LEU A 294 -0.63 -3.37 23.92
CA LEU A 294 -2.08 -3.51 24.17
C LEU A 294 -2.83 -2.17 24.20
N GLN A 295 -2.17 -1.11 24.65
CA GLN A 295 -2.75 0.24 24.74
C GLN A 295 -2.57 1.06 23.45
N GLY A 296 -1.67 0.63 22.58
CA GLY A 296 -1.39 1.27 21.31
C GLY A 296 -2.55 1.16 20.31
N SER A 297 -2.51 2.04 19.31
CA SER A 297 -3.40 1.98 18.16
C SER A 297 -3.28 0.63 17.44
N THR A 298 -4.35 0.19 16.80
CA THR A 298 -4.28 -0.98 15.92
C THR A 298 -3.45 -0.74 14.66
N TYR A 299 -3.21 0.52 14.28
CA TYR A 299 -2.47 0.89 13.08
C TYR A 299 -0.95 0.97 13.33
N LEU A 300 -0.17 0.94 12.26
CA LEU A 300 1.28 0.84 12.37
C LEU A 300 1.93 2.18 12.68
N GLU A 301 2.98 2.13 13.48
CA GLU A 301 3.87 3.27 13.70
C GLU A 301 4.97 3.29 12.65
N ARG A 302 5.44 4.49 12.27
CA ARG A 302 6.61 4.61 11.41
C ARG A 302 7.84 4.39 12.28
N GLU A 303 8.76 3.51 11.86
CA GLU A 303 10.08 3.44 12.49
C GLU A 303 10.77 4.80 12.31
N GLU A 304 10.83 5.59 13.37
CA GLU A 304 11.74 6.72 13.41
C GLU A 304 13.15 6.15 13.39
N THR A 305 13.82 6.26 12.25
CA THR A 305 15.25 5.98 12.13
C THR A 305 16.01 6.98 13.00
N GLY A 306 16.10 6.72 14.31
CA GLY A 306 16.65 7.68 15.25
C GLY A 306 16.59 7.32 16.73
N HIS A 307 15.76 6.37 17.18
CA HIS A 307 15.80 5.91 18.57
C HIS A 307 16.00 4.38 18.60
N PRO A 308 17.14 3.88 19.12
CA PRO A 308 17.17 2.48 19.51
C PRO A 308 16.06 2.31 20.56
N ALA A 309 15.23 1.28 20.39
CA ALA A 309 14.36 0.82 21.45
C ALA A 309 15.22 0.60 22.71
N THR A 310 15.14 1.55 23.64
CA THR A 310 15.76 1.48 24.97
C THR A 310 14.80 0.82 25.94
#